data_AF-A0A7Y3CHM7-F1
#
_entry.id   AF-A0A7Y3CHM7-F1
#
_cell.length_a   1.000
_cell.length_b   1.000
_cell.length_c   1.000
_cell.angle_alpha   90.00
_cell.angle_beta   90.00
_cell.angle_gamma   90.00
#
_symmetry.space_group_name_H-M   'P 1'
#
loop_
_entity.id
_entity.type
_entity.pdbx_description
1 polymer ?
#
loop_
_entity_poly.entity_id
_entity_poly.type
_entity_poly.pdbx_seq_one_letter_code
_entity_poly.pdbx_strand_id
1 'polypeptide(L)' 'LLDLSIMNIVGTPIAVSDAHDSVIKIASIVTSAKGGRGAVREISEAILRAKGMWEKILKRYS' A
#
# COMPACT_ATOMS: atom_id res chain seq x y z
N LEU A 1 -16.12 -3.47 -10.79
CA LEU A 1 -14.83 -3.14 -10.15
C LEU A 1 -14.57 -1.65 -10.37
N LEU A 2 -14.89 -0.81 -9.39
CA LEU A 2 -14.86 0.65 -9.53
C LEU A 2 -13.43 1.21 -9.49
N ASP A 3 -12.52 0.49 -8.84
CA ASP A 3 -11.16 0.97 -8.54
C ASP A 3 -10.19 0.90 -9.74
N LEU A 4 -10.54 0.16 -10.80
CA LEU A 4 -9.64 -0.02 -11.95
C LEU A 4 -9.34 1.30 -12.67
N SER A 5 -10.32 2.19 -12.79
CA SER A 5 -10.13 3.45 -13.51
C SER A 5 -9.13 4.36 -12.80
N ILE A 6 -9.23 4.49 -11.48
CA ILE A 6 -8.30 5.31 -10.70
C ILE A 6 -6.91 4.69 -10.64
N MET A 7 -6.81 3.36 -10.54
CA MET A 7 -5.52 2.66 -10.51
C MET A 7 -4.71 2.83 -11.80
N ASN A 8 -5.37 3.04 -12.95
CA ASN A 8 -4.67 3.27 -14.22
C ASN A 8 -4.07 4.68 -14.37
N ILE A 9 -4.44 5.65 -13.52
CA ILE A 9 -4.00 7.05 -13.66
C ILE A 9 -3.10 7.53 -12.51
N VAL A 10 -3.02 6.78 -11.41
CA VAL A 10 -2.14 7.12 -10.28
C VAL A 10 -0.72 6.62 -10.52
N GLY A 11 0.27 7.31 -9.94
CA GLY A 11 1.69 6.97 -10.14
C GLY A 11 2.12 5.64 -9.48
N THR A 12 1.40 5.18 -8.46
CA THR A 12 1.71 3.89 -7.79
C THR A 12 0.40 3.23 -7.37
N PRO A 13 -0.25 2.46 -8.25
CA PRO A 13 -1.42 1.68 -7.90
C PRO A 13 -1.03 0.52 -6.98
N ILE A 14 -1.81 0.32 -5.92
CA ILE A 14 -1.52 -0.68 -4.88
C ILE A 14 -2.76 -1.53 -4.64
N ALA A 15 -2.58 -2.84 -4.53
CA ALA A 15 -3.63 -3.80 -4.20
C ALA A 15 -3.29 -4.58 -2.91
N VAL A 16 -4.32 -5.12 -2.25
CA VAL A 16 -4.15 -6.06 -1.14
C VAL A 16 -3.99 -7.50 -1.63
N SER A 17 -3.36 -8.39 -0.86
CA SER A 17 -3.08 -9.77 -1.31
C SER A 17 -4.33 -10.61 -1.62
N ASP A 18 -5.48 -10.27 -1.05
CA ASP A 18 -6.76 -10.91 -1.31
C ASP A 18 -7.69 -10.08 -2.21
N ALA A 19 -7.15 -9.09 -2.92
CA ALA A 19 -7.90 -8.36 -3.94
C ALA A 19 -8.27 -9.26 -5.13
N HIS A 20 -9.31 -8.88 -5.86
CA HIS A 20 -9.70 -9.58 -7.08
C HIS A 20 -8.57 -9.57 -8.12
N ASP A 21 -8.38 -10.66 -8.87
CA ASP A 21 -7.26 -10.85 -9.81
C ASP A 21 -7.06 -9.69 -10.78
N SER A 22 -8.15 -9.08 -11.25
CA SER A 22 -8.07 -7.91 -12.15
C SER A 22 -7.48 -6.67 -11.48
N VAL A 23 -7.62 -6.51 -10.17
CA VAL A 23 -6.96 -5.45 -9.37
C VAL A 23 -5.47 -5.76 -9.23
N ILE A 24 -5.14 -7.01 -8.88
CA ILE A 24 -3.76 -7.46 -8.71
C ILE A 24 -2.96 -7.27 -10.00
N LYS A 25 -3.54 -7.61 -11.16
CA LYS A 25 -2.90 -7.48 -12.47
C LYS A 25 -2.47 -6.05 -12.84
N ILE A 26 -3.16 -5.03 -12.32
CA ILE A 26 -2.84 -3.62 -12.61
C ILE A 26 -2.03 -2.95 -11.51
N ALA A 27 -1.88 -3.60 -10.35
CA ALA A 27 -1.15 -3.04 -9.23
C ALA A 27 0.36 -3.09 -9.48
N SER A 28 1.05 -1.99 -9.18
CA SER A 28 2.51 -1.96 -9.16
C SER A 28 3.06 -2.58 -7.87
N ILE A 29 2.28 -2.54 -6.80
CA ILE A 29 2.60 -3.18 -5.52
C ILE A 29 1.39 -3.97 -5.06
N VAL A 30 1.64 -5.20 -4.63
CA VAL A 30 0.64 -6.02 -3.93
C VAL A 30 1.15 -6.24 -2.51
N THR A 31 0.35 -5.88 -1.51
CA THR A 31 0.75 -6.06 -0.11
C THR A 31 0.85 -7.54 0.24
N SER A 32 1.69 -7.89 1.21
CA SER A 32 1.70 -9.24 1.77
C SER A 32 0.46 -9.48 2.62
N ALA A 33 0.07 -8.50 3.44
CA ALA A 33 -1.11 -8.58 4.28
C ALA A 33 -2.41 -8.48 3.47
N LYS A 34 -3.45 -9.16 3.95
CA LYS A 34 -4.83 -9.05 3.43
C LYS A 34 -5.50 -7.74 3.83
N GLY A 35 -6.58 -7.40 3.14
CA GLY A 35 -7.46 -6.29 3.51
C GLY A 35 -7.91 -6.38 4.98
N GLY A 36 -7.85 -5.26 5.71
CA GLY A 36 -8.20 -5.21 7.14
C GLY A 36 -7.23 -5.95 8.09
N ARG A 37 -6.16 -6.57 7.57
CA ARG A 37 -5.18 -7.35 8.36
C ARG A 37 -3.78 -6.75 8.34
N GLY A 38 -3.70 -5.43 8.17
CA GLY A 38 -2.44 -4.68 8.23
C GLY A 38 -1.93 -4.15 6.89
N ALA A 39 -2.61 -4.41 5.76
CA ALA A 39 -2.17 -3.94 4.44
C ALA A 39 -1.91 -2.42 4.36
N VAL A 40 -2.79 -1.59 4.94
CA VAL A 40 -2.57 -0.13 4.98
C VAL A 40 -1.38 0.25 5.85
N ARG A 41 -1.15 -0.45 6.97
CA ARG A 41 0.00 -0.23 7.85
C ARG A 41 1.30 -0.58 7.13
N GLU A 42 1.33 -1.70 6.42
CA GLU A 42 2.46 -2.14 5.60
C GLU A 42 2.87 -1.05 4.59
N ILE A 43 1.91 -0.54 3.82
CA ILE A 43 2.16 0.53 2.85
C ILE A 43 2.52 1.86 3.51
N SER A 44 1.86 2.22 4.62
CA SER A 44 2.17 3.44 5.36
C SER A 44 3.61 3.43 5.86
N GLU A 45 4.08 2.31 6.40
CA GLU A 45 5.46 2.14 6.81
C GLU A 45 6.43 2.22 5.62
N ALA A 46 6.13 1.55 4.50
CA ALA A 46 6.94 1.64 3.28
C ALA A 46 7.09 3.09 2.78
N ILE A 47 5.98 3.85 2.75
CA ILE A 47 6.00 5.28 2.36
C ILE A 47 6.84 6.11 3.33
N LEU A 48 6.68 5.90 4.64
CA LEU A 48 7.44 6.64 5.65
C LEU A 48 8.94 6.33 5.58
N ARG A 49 9.30 5.08 5.32
CA ARG A 49 10.70 4.65 5.10
C ARG A 49 11.26 5.27 3.82
N ALA A 50 10.52 5.23 2.71
CA ALA A 50 10.92 5.85 1.44
C ALA A 50 11.15 7.36 1.58
N LYS A 51 10.41 8.03 2.48
CA LYS A 51 10.59 9.46 2.81
C LYS A 51 11.65 9.74 3.88
N GLY A 52 12.33 8.72 4.42
CA GLY A 52 13.28 8.88 5.53
C GLY A 52 12.64 9.36 6.85
N MET A 53 11.33 9.25 6.98
CA MET A 53 10.55 9.77 8.12
C MET A 53 10.35 8.76 9.24
N TRP A 54 10.55 7.47 8.94
CA TRP A 54 10.24 6.37 9.85
C TRP A 54 10.94 6.51 11.22
N GLU A 55 12.26 6.68 11.23
CA GLU A 55 13.05 6.82 12.45
C GLU A 55 12.64 8.05 13.28
N LYS A 56 12.30 9.16 12.61
CA LYS A 56 11.84 10.38 13.29
C LYS A 56 10.52 10.14 14.02
N ILE A 57 9.63 9.35 13.43
CA ILE A 57 8.33 9.02 14.03
C ILE A 57 8.53 8.07 15.21
N LEU A 58 9.36 7.04 15.09
CA LEU A 58 9.62 6.10 16.19
C LEU A 58 10.18 6.79 17.44
N LYS A 59 11.10 7.75 17.26
CA LYS A 59 11.64 8.56 18.37
C LYS A 59 10.59 9.36 19.14
N ARG A 60 9.42 9.65 18.55
CA ARG A 60 8.34 10.38 19.22
C ARG A 60 7.55 9.50 20.20
N TYR A 61 7.60 8.19 20.02
CA TYR A 61 6.87 7.20 20.81
C TYR A 61 7.79 6.33 21.68
N SER A 62 9.09 6.64 21.70
CA SER A 62 10.07 6.10 22.66
C SER A 62 10.15 7.02 23.87
#